data_AF-A0A957E1U4-F1
#
_entry.id   AF-A0A957E1U4-F1
#
_cell.length_a   1.000
_cell.length_b   1.000
_cell.length_c   1.000
_cell.angle_alpha   90.00
_cell.angle_beta   90.00
_cell.angle_gamma   90.00
#
_symmetry.space_group_name_H-M   'P 1'
#
loop_
_entity.id
_entity.type
_entity.pdbx_description
1 polymer ?
#
loop_
_entity_poly.entity_id
_entity_poly.type
_entity_poly.pdbx_seq_one_letter_code
_entity_poly.pdbx_strand_id
1 'polypeptide(L)'
;MQPEIKILPDKPALAAEAARRFVLLAQAAVAENGRFTVALSGGSTPRTLHQLLAQPPLRDQVPWQKVFVFWGDERFVPPDDADSSYLMARETLLD
;
A
#
# COMPACT_ATOMS: atom_id res chain seq x y z
N MET A 1 17.25 2.09 -17.16
CA MET A 1 15.81 1.78 -17.10
C MET A 1 15.04 3.05 -17.39
N GLN A 2 14.04 3.00 -18.28
CA GLN A 2 13.14 4.13 -18.50
C GLN A 2 11.95 3.99 -17.53
N PRO A 3 11.58 5.05 -16.78
CA PRO A 3 10.44 4.98 -15.89
C PRO A 3 9.13 4.95 -16.70
N GLU A 4 8.15 4.20 -16.22
CA GLU A 4 6.78 4.31 -16.71
C GLU A 4 6.11 5.50 -16.01
N ILE A 5 5.60 6.46 -16.78
CA ILE A 5 4.91 7.65 -16.27
C ILE A 5 3.44 7.56 -16.69
N LYS A 6 2.54 7.56 -15.71
CA LYS A 6 1.09 7.59 -15.93
C LYS A 6 0.50 8.81 -15.24
N ILE A 7 -0.16 9.66 -16.01
CA ILE A 7 -0.83 10.87 -15.52
C ILE A 7 -2.31 10.55 -15.34
N LEU A 8 -2.86 10.93 -14.18
CA LEU A 8 -4.25 10.69 -13.79
C LEU A 8 -4.93 12.01 -13.45
N PRO A 9 -6.25 12.11 -13.66
CA PRO A 9 -6.96 13.39 -13.61
C PRO A 9 -7.01 14.02 -12.23
N ASP A 10 -6.99 13.21 -11.16
CA ASP A 10 -7.11 13.66 -9.79
C ASP A 10 -6.49 12.67 -8.77
N LYS A 11 -6.48 13.07 -7.49
CA LYS A 11 -5.95 12.26 -6.39
C LYS A 11 -6.72 10.93 -6.20
N PRO A 12 -8.07 10.90 -6.22
CA PRO A 12 -8.82 9.64 -6.16
C PRO A 12 -8.45 8.65 -7.27
N ALA A 13 -8.38 9.10 -8.53
CA ALA A 13 -8.00 8.26 -9.66
C ALA A 13 -6.58 7.71 -9.49
N LEU A 14 -5.66 8.54 -8.98
CA LEU A 14 -4.29 8.12 -8.65
C LEU A 14 -4.26 7.03 -7.57
N ALA A 15 -4.98 7.21 -6.47
CA ALA A 15 -5.05 6.20 -5.41
C ALA A 15 -5.67 4.89 -5.90
N ALA A 16 -6.73 4.96 -6.71
CA ALA A 16 -7.39 3.79 -7.28
C ALA A 16 -6.48 3.00 -8.22
N GLU A 17 -5.76 3.68 -9.13
CA GLU A 17 -4.81 3.01 -10.02
C GLU A 17 -3.63 2.42 -9.25
N ALA A 18 -3.13 3.12 -8.23
CA ALA A 18 -2.04 2.63 -7.40
C ALA A 18 -2.46 1.40 -6.58
N ALA A 19 -3.68 1.37 -6.03
CA ALA A 19 -4.24 0.20 -5.36
C ALA A 19 -4.40 -0.99 -6.32
N ARG A 20 -4.92 -0.75 -7.54
CA ARG A 20 -5.00 -1.77 -8.59
C ARG A 20 -3.63 -2.34 -8.95
N ARG A 21 -2.62 -1.49 -9.08
CA ARG A 21 -1.23 -1.90 -9.31
C ARG A 21 -0.66 -2.73 -8.17
N PHE A 22 -0.94 -2.36 -6.92
CA PHE A 22 -0.53 -3.13 -5.75
C PHE A 22 -1.08 -4.56 -5.82
N VAL A 23 -2.38 -4.73 -6.11
CA VAL A 23 -3.00 -6.06 -6.25
C VAL A 23 -2.28 -6.89 -7.31
N LEU A 24 -2.06 -6.32 -8.50
CA LEU A 24 -1.40 -7.03 -9.60
C LEU A 24 0.03 -7.45 -9.24
N LEU A 25 0.79 -6.56 -8.62
CA LEU A 25 2.16 -6.84 -8.19
C LEU A 25 2.19 -7.89 -7.08
N ALA A 26 1.24 -7.85 -6.14
CA ALA A 26 1.13 -8.82 -5.07
C ALA A 26 0.82 -10.22 -5.61
N GLN A 27 -0.16 -10.32 -6.52
CA GLN A 27 -0.52 -11.59 -7.15
C GLN A 27 0.64 -12.15 -7.97
N ALA A 28 1.29 -11.33 -8.80
CA ALA A 28 2.43 -11.74 -9.61
C ALA A 28 3.61 -12.21 -8.75
N ALA A 29 3.99 -11.43 -7.73
CA ALA A 29 5.11 -11.78 -6.86
C ALA A 29 4.83 -13.05 -6.05
N VAL A 30 3.59 -13.25 -5.58
CA VAL A 30 3.20 -14.49 -4.89
C VAL A 30 3.20 -15.69 -5.82
N ALA A 31 2.75 -15.53 -7.07
CA ALA A 31 2.78 -16.61 -8.06
C ALA A 31 4.22 -17.02 -8.41
N GLU A 32 5.13 -16.05 -8.55
CA GLU A 32 6.52 -16.29 -8.94
C GLU A 32 7.41 -16.73 -7.76
N ASN A 33 7.28 -16.07 -6.60
CA ASN A 33 8.23 -16.17 -5.50
C ASN A 33 7.62 -16.73 -4.20
N GLY A 34 6.32 -17.05 -4.19
CA GLY A 34 5.59 -17.51 -3.01
C GLY A 34 5.33 -16.43 -1.95
N ARG A 35 5.80 -15.19 -2.16
CA ARG A 35 5.62 -14.04 -1.26
C ARG A 35 5.63 -12.71 -2.01
N PHE A 36 5.02 -11.70 -1.42
CA PHE A 36 5.13 -10.31 -1.84
C PHE A 36 5.71 -9.48 -0.70
N THR A 37 6.82 -8.79 -0.94
CA THR A 37 7.43 -7.90 0.05
C THR A 37 7.23 -6.46 -0.37
N VAL A 38 6.71 -5.63 0.54
CA VAL A 38 6.40 -4.22 0.25
C VAL A 38 6.89 -3.31 1.38
N ALA A 39 7.43 -2.15 1.00
CA ALA A 39 7.73 -1.07 1.92
C ALA A 39 6.66 0.03 1.77
N LEU A 40 5.88 0.27 2.82
CA LEU A 40 4.83 1.29 2.86
C LEU A 40 5.44 2.66 3.14
N SER A 41 4.79 3.69 2.60
CA SER A 41 5.14 5.09 2.82
C SER A 41 4.02 5.82 3.56
N GLY A 42 4.38 6.88 4.28
CA GLY A 42 3.43 7.79 4.91
C GLY A 42 2.80 8.79 3.94
N GLY A 43 1.83 9.56 4.41
CA GLY A 43 1.25 10.71 3.71
C GLY A 43 -0.15 10.47 3.14
N SER A 44 -0.74 11.54 2.58
CA SER A 44 -2.16 11.54 2.18
C SER A 44 -2.48 10.60 1.02
N THR A 45 -1.61 10.49 0.01
CA THR A 45 -1.83 9.59 -1.13
C THR A 45 -1.76 8.11 -0.73
N PRO A 46 -0.71 7.64 0.00
CA PRO A 46 -0.69 6.27 0.54
C PRO A 46 -1.84 5.97 1.49
N ARG A 47 -2.28 6.93 2.31
CA ARG A 47 -3.46 6.77 3.18
C ARG A 47 -4.71 6.38 2.39
N THR A 48 -5.01 7.06 1.28
CA THR A 48 -6.18 6.72 0.46
C THR A 48 -6.01 5.34 -0.21
N LEU A 49 -4.79 5.02 -0.67
CA LEU A 49 -4.49 3.69 -1.23
C LEU A 49 -4.72 2.58 -0.19
N HIS A 50 -4.26 2.77 1.04
CA HIS A 50 -4.45 1.82 2.15
C HIS A 50 -5.93 1.57 2.40
N GLN A 51 -6.73 2.63 2.52
CA GLN A 51 -8.18 2.53 2.71
C GLN A 51 -8.87 1.75 1.59
N LEU A 52 -8.43 1.93 0.34
CA LEU A 52 -8.96 1.16 -0.79
C LEU A 52 -8.57 -0.32 -0.72
N LEU A 53 -7.33 -0.64 -0.32
CA LEU A 53 -6.87 -2.02 -0.16
C LEU A 53 -7.53 -2.73 1.02
N ALA A 54 -8.01 -2.00 2.03
CA ALA A 54 -8.75 -2.54 3.16
C ALA A 54 -10.20 -2.92 2.83
N GLN A 55 -10.72 -2.56 1.64
CA GLN A 55 -12.12 -2.77 1.27
C GLN A 55 -12.30 -3.76 0.10
N PRO A 56 -13.39 -4.56 0.10
CA PRO A 56 -13.77 -5.32 -1.09
C PRO A 56 -14.03 -4.40 -2.31
N PRO A 57 -13.72 -4.85 -3.53
CA PRO A 57 -13.18 -6.17 -3.86
C PRO A 57 -11.66 -6.26 -3.78
N LEU A 58 -10.94 -5.15 -3.53
CA LEU A 58 -9.47 -5.12 -3.59
C LEU A 58 -8.85 -5.93 -2.46
N ARG A 59 -9.40 -5.81 -1.24
CA ARG A 59 -8.98 -6.59 -0.07
C ARG A 59 -8.93 -8.08 -0.36
N ASP A 60 -9.97 -8.60 -1.01
CA ASP A 60 -10.15 -10.03 -1.23
C ASP A 60 -9.27 -10.54 -2.40
N GLN A 61 -8.71 -9.65 -3.21
CA GLN A 61 -7.79 -9.98 -4.30
C GLN A 61 -6.31 -10.05 -3.86
N VAL A 62 -5.96 -9.42 -2.74
CA VAL A 62 -4.59 -9.44 -2.22
C VAL A 62 -4.36 -10.72 -1.40
N PRO A 63 -3.29 -11.49 -1.70
CA PRO A 63 -2.93 -12.68 -0.93
C PRO A 63 -2.26 -12.31 0.41
N TRP A 64 -2.99 -11.66 1.33
CA TRP A 64 -2.44 -11.04 2.56
C TRP A 64 -1.56 -11.96 3.41
N GLN A 65 -1.87 -13.25 3.50
CA GLN A 65 -1.08 -14.23 4.25
C GLN A 65 0.36 -14.40 3.73
N LYS A 66 0.63 -13.92 2.51
CA LYS A 66 1.94 -13.98 1.84
C LYS A 66 2.55 -12.60 1.64
N VAL A 67 1.97 -11.56 2.24
CA VAL A 67 2.47 -10.19 2.17
C VAL A 67 3.34 -9.89 3.39
N PHE A 68 4.56 -9.44 3.14
CA PHE A 68 5.53 -9.02 4.16
C PHE A 68 5.67 -7.50 4.09
N VAL A 69 5.25 -6.82 5.15
CA VAL A 69 5.18 -5.36 5.22
C VAL A 69 6.39 -4.80 5.96
N PHE A 70 6.99 -3.76 5.37
CA PHE A 70 8.06 -2.94 5.92
C PHE A 70 7.69 -1.46 5.77
N TRP A 71 8.50 -0.59 6.34
CA TRP A 71 8.40 0.87 6.17
C TRP A 71 9.56 1.37 5.32
N GLY A 72 9.25 2.18 4.30
CA GLY A 72 10.27 2.82 3.47
C GLY A 72 10.99 3.93 4.24
N ASP A 73 10.24 4.67 5.05
CA ASP A 73 10.69 5.70 5.97
C ASP A 73 9.78 5.74 7.21
N GLU A 74 10.29 6.27 8.32
CA GLU A 74 9.52 6.50 9.53
C GLU A 74 10.07 7.69 10.33
N ARG A 75 9.21 8.32 11.13
CA ARG A 75 9.54 9.41 12.04
C ARG A 75 10.00 8.82 13.36
N PHE A 76 11.00 9.45 13.99
CA PHE A 76 11.48 9.06 15.31
C PHE A 76 10.55 9.61 16.42
N VAL A 77 9.33 9.07 16.47
CA VAL A 77 8.26 9.43 17.41
C VAL A 77 7.62 8.16 17.99
N PRO A 78 6.86 8.24 19.09
CA PRO A 78 6.08 7.10 19.58
C PRO A 78 5.16 6.49 18.50
N PRO A 79 4.87 5.19 18.56
CA PRO A 79 4.07 4.49 17.53
C PRO A 79 2.58 4.87 17.53
N ASP A 80 2.11 5.58 18.55
CA ASP A 80 0.76 6.13 18.68
C ASP A 80 0.71 7.64 18.40
N ASP A 81 1.83 8.22 17.96
CA ASP A 81 1.90 9.61 17.53
C ASP A 81 1.23 9.80 16.15
N ALA A 82 0.53 10.92 15.98
CA ALA A 82 -0.16 11.26 14.74
C ALA A 82 0.78 11.39 13.52
N ASP A 83 2.06 11.68 13.74
CA ASP A 83 3.08 11.77 12.69
C ASP A 83 3.68 10.40 12.30
N SER A 84 3.34 9.31 12.99
CA SER A 84 3.84 7.97 12.70
C SER A 84 3.24 7.38 11.41
N SER A 85 4.10 6.99 10.46
CA SER A 85 3.69 6.20 9.27
C SER A 85 3.10 4.85 9.69
N TYR A 86 3.65 4.23 10.74
CA TYR A 86 3.15 3.02 11.35
C TYR A 86 1.71 3.20 11.84
N LEU A 87 1.42 4.23 12.64
CA LEU A 87 0.06 4.46 13.12
C LEU A 87 -0.92 4.60 11.96
N MET A 88 -0.56 5.42 10.96
CA MET A 88 -1.39 5.58 9.76
C MET A 88 -1.64 4.24 9.05
N ALA A 89 -0.60 3.44 8.81
CA ALA A 89 -0.75 2.15 8.13
C ALA A 89 -1.62 1.19 8.93
N ARG A 90 -1.45 1.18 10.26
CA ARG A 90 -2.26 0.38 11.18
C ARG A 90 -3.74 0.73 11.05
N GLU A 91 -4.09 1.99 11.23
CA GLU A 91 -5.48 2.48 11.19
C GLU A 91 -6.17 2.35 9.83
N THR A 92 -5.41 2.30 8.74
CA THR A 92 -5.97 2.36 7.39
C THR A 92 -5.87 1.08 6.60
N LEU A 93 -5.08 0.10 7.05
CA LEU A 93 -4.84 -1.14 6.31
C LEU A 93 -4.64 -2.38 7.18
N LEU A 94 -3.85 -2.28 8.26
CA LEU A 94 -3.33 -3.48 8.93
C LEU A 94 -4.23 -4.02 10.05
N ASP A 95 -5.08 -3.17 10.63
CA ASP A 95 -6.12 -3.56 11.60
C ASP A 95 -7.48 -3.76 10.92
#